data_AF-A0A354GQB8-F1
#
_entry.id   AF-A0A354GQB8-F1
#
_cell.length_a   1.000
_cell.length_b   1.000
_cell.length_c   1.000
_cell.angle_alpha   90.00
_cell.angle_beta   90.00
_cell.angle_gamma   90.00
#
_symmetry.space_group_name_H-M   'P 1'
#
loop_
_entity.id
_entity.type
_entity.pdbx_description
1 polymer ?
#
loop_
_entity_poly.entity_id
_entity_poly.type
_entity_poly.pdbx_seq_one_letter_code
_entity_poly.pdbx_strand_id
1 'polypeptide(L)'
;MQRIAEDRLETDREYRLGYLAEFIGFGREDVEAVHGAAAGLAPLVPALVDAVYVKLFDYDATKRHFVPRQSGYEGATPESIETLTLDHPLIAFRKQHLGRYLATLVTKPYDGKMVNYLDSVGKIHTPKAGSGELNVPLVQMNALLGFVSDALTAAIFGMRLERDVEVRTLRAFQKLLWIQNDFITRHYQAA
;
A
#
# COMPACT_ATOMS: atom_id res chain seq x y z
N MET A 1 -0.64 -29.88 14.33
CA MET A 1 0.23 -29.06 13.46
C MET A 1 -0.35 -29.11 12.06
N GLN A 2 -0.70 -27.96 11.50
CA GLN A 2 -1.18 -27.86 10.12
C GLN A 2 0.00 -28.09 9.17
N ARG A 3 -0.23 -28.79 8.06
CA ARG A 3 0.78 -28.98 7.00
C ARG A 3 0.61 -27.89 5.96
N ILE A 4 1.71 -27.21 5.62
CA ILE A 4 1.74 -26.16 4.61
C ILE A 4 2.49 -26.69 3.38
N ALA A 5 1.94 -26.41 2.19
CA ALA A 5 2.59 -26.64 0.92
C ALA A 5 3.41 -25.37 0.59
N GLU A 6 4.69 -25.36 0.96
CA GLU A 6 5.55 -24.18 0.83
C GLU A 6 5.72 -23.71 -0.63
N ASP A 7 5.72 -24.63 -1.59
CA ASP A 7 5.74 -24.34 -3.02
C ASP A 7 4.54 -23.49 -3.45
N ARG A 8 3.35 -23.77 -2.91
CA ARG A 8 2.14 -23.02 -3.19
C ARG A 8 2.17 -21.60 -2.62
N LEU A 9 2.94 -21.34 -1.56
CA LEU A 9 3.10 -19.96 -1.06
C LEU A 9 3.76 -19.05 -2.09
N GLU A 10 4.54 -19.62 -3.03
CA GLU A 10 5.20 -18.88 -4.08
C GLU A 10 4.39 -18.80 -5.38
N THR A 11 3.59 -19.82 -5.70
CA THR A 11 2.86 -19.87 -6.99
C THR A 11 1.38 -19.49 -6.89
N ASP A 12 0.75 -19.67 -5.72
CA ASP A 12 -0.69 -19.50 -5.50
C ASP A 12 -0.95 -18.37 -4.50
N ARG A 13 -1.41 -17.23 -5.04
CA ARG A 13 -1.63 -16.00 -4.26
C ARG A 13 -2.77 -16.15 -3.25
N GLU A 14 -3.80 -16.92 -3.58
CA GLU A 14 -4.93 -17.14 -2.68
C GLU A 14 -4.51 -18.08 -1.54
N TYR A 15 -3.73 -19.11 -1.84
CA TYR A 15 -3.13 -19.96 -0.81
C TYR A 15 -2.20 -19.17 0.12
N ARG A 16 -1.36 -18.28 -0.43
CA ARG A 16 -0.50 -17.39 0.35
C ARG A 16 -1.31 -16.46 1.25
N LEU A 17 -2.35 -15.79 0.73
CA LEU A 17 -3.22 -14.95 1.57
C LEU A 17 -3.87 -15.78 2.68
N GLY A 18 -4.39 -16.97 2.37
CA GLY A 18 -5.00 -17.85 3.36
C GLY A 18 -4.05 -18.18 4.50
N TYR A 19 -2.81 -18.59 4.19
CA TYR A 19 -1.77 -18.85 5.17
C TYR A 19 -1.44 -17.61 6.02
N LEU A 20 -1.20 -16.46 5.38
CA LEU A 20 -0.87 -15.22 6.09
C LEU A 20 -2.01 -14.78 7.01
N ALA A 21 -3.24 -14.80 6.52
CA ALA A 21 -4.43 -14.41 7.26
C ALA A 21 -4.65 -15.32 8.48
N GLU A 22 -4.51 -16.64 8.32
CA GLU A 22 -4.62 -17.59 9.43
C GLU A 22 -3.50 -17.38 10.46
N PHE A 23 -2.24 -17.26 10.02
CA PHE A 23 -1.08 -17.11 10.90
C PHE A 23 -1.08 -15.78 11.68
N ILE A 24 -1.40 -14.67 11.00
CA ILE A 24 -1.46 -13.33 11.59
C ILE A 24 -2.77 -13.14 12.40
N GLY A 25 -3.77 -13.98 12.14
CA GLY A 25 -5.10 -13.87 12.72
C GLY A 25 -5.91 -12.71 12.14
N PHE A 26 -5.80 -12.47 10.83
CA PHE A 26 -6.64 -11.53 10.08
C PHE A 26 -7.91 -12.24 9.60
N GLY A 27 -9.03 -11.99 10.28
CA GLY A 27 -10.29 -12.68 10.04
C GLY A 27 -11.43 -11.75 9.64
N ARG A 28 -12.65 -12.30 9.65
CA ARG A 28 -13.88 -11.56 9.32
C ARG A 28 -14.05 -10.31 10.18
N GLU A 29 -13.80 -10.41 11.49
CA GLU A 29 -13.92 -9.26 12.42
C GLU A 29 -12.93 -8.13 12.08
N ASP A 30 -11.75 -8.47 11.58
CA ASP A 30 -10.77 -7.46 11.13
C ASP A 30 -11.23 -6.78 9.84
N VAL A 31 -11.78 -7.55 8.89
CA VAL A 31 -12.37 -6.98 7.66
C VAL A 31 -13.53 -6.05 8.00
N GLU A 32 -14.42 -6.46 8.92
CA GLU A 32 -15.53 -5.64 9.41
C GLU A 32 -15.02 -4.35 10.08
N ALA A 33 -13.96 -4.42 10.89
CA ALA A 33 -13.36 -3.24 11.51
C ALA A 33 -12.74 -2.29 10.48
N VAL A 34 -12.03 -2.82 9.47
CA VAL A 34 -11.45 -2.05 8.37
C VAL A 34 -12.55 -1.36 7.55
N HIS A 35 -13.60 -2.08 7.19
CA HIS A 35 -14.74 -1.53 6.44
C HIS A 35 -15.54 -0.53 7.29
N GLY A 36 -15.69 -0.77 8.59
CA GLY A 36 -16.35 0.13 9.52
C GLY A 36 -15.64 1.48 9.65
N ALA A 37 -14.31 1.52 9.48
CA ALA A 37 -13.53 2.76 9.49
C ALA A 37 -13.63 3.55 8.18
N ALA A 38 -14.15 2.98 7.09
CA ALA A 38 -14.09 3.55 5.75
C ALA A 38 -14.70 4.97 5.66
N ALA A 39 -15.88 5.17 6.26
CA ALA A 39 -16.57 6.46 6.24
C ALA A 39 -15.78 7.56 6.98
N GLY A 40 -15.12 7.20 8.09
CA GLY A 40 -14.29 8.14 8.86
C GLY A 40 -12.94 8.43 8.20
N LEU A 41 -12.36 7.45 7.50
CA LEU A 41 -11.11 7.61 6.77
C LEU A 41 -11.28 8.35 5.44
N ALA A 42 -12.42 8.19 4.75
CA ALA A 42 -12.69 8.79 3.45
C ALA A 42 -12.35 10.30 3.35
N PRO A 43 -12.78 11.19 4.28
CA PRO A 43 -12.42 12.60 4.22
C PRO A 43 -10.93 12.87 4.46
N LEU A 44 -10.20 11.92 5.07
CA LEU A 44 -8.77 12.05 5.37
C LEU A 44 -7.87 11.58 4.23
N VAL A 45 -8.39 10.78 3.29
CA VAL A 45 -7.61 10.20 2.18
C VAL A 45 -6.85 11.26 1.38
N PRO A 46 -7.44 12.40 0.96
CA PRO A 46 -6.70 13.41 0.20
C PRO A 46 -5.47 13.95 0.96
N ALA A 47 -5.64 14.25 2.26
CA ALA A 47 -4.56 14.77 3.10
C ALA A 47 -3.48 13.71 3.38
N LEU A 48 -3.89 12.45 3.61
CA LEU A 48 -2.96 11.34 3.81
C LEU A 48 -2.12 11.08 2.56
N VAL A 49 -2.75 11.07 1.39
CA VAL A 49 -2.06 10.94 0.09
C VAL A 49 -1.10 12.10 -0.12
N ASP A 50 -1.52 13.34 0.17
CA ASP A 50 -0.63 14.49 0.02
C ASP A 50 0.60 14.39 0.93
N ALA A 51 0.40 14.05 2.20
CA ALA A 51 1.46 13.86 3.19
C ALA A 51 2.49 12.79 2.76
N VAL A 52 2.03 11.69 2.13
CA VAL A 52 2.93 10.67 1.55
C VAL A 52 3.86 11.27 0.50
N TYR A 53 3.33 12.07 -0.44
CA TYR A 53 4.17 12.65 -1.50
C TYR A 53 5.10 13.74 -0.98
N VAL A 54 4.62 14.58 -0.06
CA VAL A 54 5.48 15.55 0.64
C VAL A 54 6.64 14.80 1.29
N LYS A 55 6.36 13.73 2.04
CA LYS A 55 7.40 12.96 2.73
C LYS A 55 8.39 12.29 1.78
N LEU A 56 7.92 11.76 0.65
CA LEU A 56 8.79 11.16 -0.37
C LEU A 56 9.60 12.23 -1.13
N PHE A 57 9.22 13.50 -1.10
CA PHE A 57 9.95 14.61 -1.72
C PHE A 57 11.02 15.19 -0.78
N ASP A 58 10.98 14.89 0.52
CA ASP A 58 12.03 15.26 1.48
C ASP A 58 13.40 14.62 1.17
N TYR A 59 13.41 13.50 0.45
CA TYR A 59 14.62 12.74 0.14
C TYR A 59 14.76 12.56 -1.37
N ASP A 60 15.92 12.93 -1.91
CA ASP A 60 16.31 12.62 -3.28
C ASP A 60 16.15 11.12 -3.60
N ALA A 61 16.42 10.31 -2.57
CA ALA A 61 16.41 8.87 -2.61
C ALA A 61 15.07 8.29 -3.06
N THR A 62 13.97 8.94 -2.65
CA THR A 62 12.61 8.55 -2.96
C THR A 62 12.02 9.39 -4.09
N LYS A 63 12.36 10.68 -4.15
CA LYS A 63 11.84 11.62 -5.15
C LYS A 63 12.20 11.24 -6.59
N ARG A 64 13.43 10.73 -6.82
CA ARG A 64 13.91 10.39 -8.18
C ARG A 64 13.03 9.38 -8.93
N HIS A 65 12.31 8.51 -8.21
CA HIS A 65 11.46 7.46 -8.80
C HIS A 65 10.21 7.99 -9.49
N PHE A 66 9.92 9.28 -9.30
CA PHE A 66 8.79 9.95 -9.92
C PHE A 66 9.16 10.72 -11.19
N VAL A 67 10.45 10.77 -11.56
CA VAL A 67 10.90 11.38 -12.82
C VAL A 67 10.46 10.53 -14.03
N PRO A 68 10.64 9.19 -14.04
CA PRO A 68 10.18 8.36 -15.14
C PRO A 68 8.66 8.39 -15.33
N ARG A 69 8.22 8.22 -16.57
CA ARG A 69 6.80 8.16 -16.96
C ARG A 69 6.13 6.99 -16.23
N GLN A 70 4.95 7.25 -15.65
CA GLN A 70 4.10 6.17 -15.16
C GLN A 70 3.31 5.55 -16.32
N SER A 71 3.13 4.23 -16.33
CA SER A 71 2.20 3.57 -17.25
C SER A 71 0.80 4.18 -17.18
N GLY A 72 0.21 4.42 -18.35
CA GLY A 72 -1.09 5.08 -18.51
C GLY A 72 -1.08 6.61 -18.39
N TYR A 73 0.08 7.24 -18.12
CA TYR A 73 0.20 8.70 -18.13
C TYR A 73 0.69 9.19 -19.50
N GLU A 74 -0.10 10.05 -20.16
CA GLU A 74 0.17 10.55 -21.52
C GLU A 74 0.76 11.98 -21.53
N GLY A 75 0.81 12.68 -20.40
CA GLY A 75 1.29 14.07 -20.32
C GLY A 75 2.82 14.23 -20.37
N ALA A 76 3.32 15.45 -20.19
CA ALA A 76 4.75 15.74 -20.12
C ALA A 76 5.37 15.13 -18.84
N THR A 77 6.60 14.62 -18.94
CA THR A 77 7.39 14.18 -17.78
C THR A 77 8.34 15.30 -17.35
N PRO A 78 8.70 15.37 -16.05
CA PRO A 78 9.75 16.28 -15.61
C PRO A 78 11.08 15.92 -16.29
N GLU A 79 11.94 16.91 -16.52
CA GLU A 79 13.25 16.71 -17.14
C GLU A 79 14.25 16.10 -16.15
N SER A 80 14.16 16.52 -14.88
CA SER A 80 15.04 16.09 -13.81
C SER A 80 14.36 16.11 -12.44
N ILE A 81 15.07 15.59 -11.43
CA ILE A 81 14.62 15.64 -10.04
C ILE A 81 14.49 17.07 -9.51
N GLU A 82 15.30 18.00 -10.00
CA GLU A 82 15.28 19.43 -9.65
C GLU A 82 14.03 20.12 -10.20
N THR A 83 13.63 19.78 -11.42
CA THR A 83 12.41 20.34 -12.07
C THR A 83 11.11 19.71 -11.58
N LEU A 84 11.19 18.56 -10.89
CA LEU A 84 10.01 17.86 -10.40
C LEU A 84 9.46 18.51 -9.13
N THR A 85 8.23 18.98 -9.19
CA THR A 85 7.49 19.62 -8.10
C THR A 85 6.23 18.85 -7.72
N LEU A 86 5.65 19.15 -6.55
CA LEU A 86 4.45 18.47 -6.05
C LEU A 86 3.18 18.78 -6.85
N ASP A 87 3.15 19.93 -7.54
CA ASP A 87 2.08 20.38 -8.42
C ASP A 87 2.19 19.83 -9.85
N HIS A 88 3.28 19.12 -10.16
CA HIS A 88 3.47 18.54 -11.49
C HIS A 88 2.31 17.58 -11.85
N PRO A 89 1.72 17.63 -13.06
CA PRO A 89 0.53 16.85 -13.40
C PRO A 89 0.72 15.32 -13.29
N LEU A 90 1.94 14.82 -13.55
CA LEU A 90 2.30 13.43 -13.26
C LEU A 90 2.06 13.09 -11.79
N ILE A 91 2.47 13.93 -10.83
CA ILE A 91 2.28 13.68 -9.40
C ILE A 91 0.80 13.66 -9.03
N ALA A 92 -0.01 14.57 -9.58
CA ALA A 92 -1.46 14.53 -9.40
C ALA A 92 -2.07 13.20 -9.90
N PHE A 93 -1.63 12.72 -11.07
CA PHE A 93 -2.04 11.41 -11.61
C PHE A 93 -1.67 10.27 -10.66
N ARG A 94 -0.43 10.24 -10.13
CA ARG A 94 0.01 9.20 -9.19
C ARG A 94 -0.75 9.26 -7.86
N LYS A 95 -1.01 10.46 -7.32
CA LYS A 95 -1.85 10.68 -6.11
C LYS A 95 -3.26 10.10 -6.29
N GLN A 96 -3.86 10.28 -7.46
CA GLN A 96 -5.18 9.72 -7.77
C GLN A 96 -5.17 8.18 -7.72
N HIS A 97 -4.13 7.53 -8.25
CA HIS A 97 -3.97 6.08 -8.17
C HIS A 97 -3.85 5.60 -6.72
N LEU A 98 -3.02 6.25 -5.90
CA LEU A 98 -2.88 5.92 -4.48
C LEU A 98 -4.21 6.11 -3.72
N GLY A 99 -4.93 7.19 -3.98
CA GLY A 99 -6.25 7.43 -3.37
C GLY A 99 -7.27 6.34 -3.71
N ARG A 100 -7.33 5.92 -4.99
CA ARG A 100 -8.20 4.79 -5.40
C ARG A 100 -7.80 3.48 -4.73
N TYR A 101 -6.50 3.24 -4.55
CA TYR A 101 -6.00 2.06 -3.86
C TYR A 101 -6.43 2.03 -2.39
N LEU A 102 -6.22 3.13 -1.65
CA LEU A 102 -6.65 3.25 -0.25
C LEU A 102 -8.17 3.07 -0.09
N ALA A 103 -8.96 3.71 -0.97
CA ALA A 103 -10.41 3.54 -0.98
C ALA A 103 -10.81 2.07 -1.26
N THR A 104 -10.09 1.38 -2.15
CA THR A 104 -10.35 -0.03 -2.46
C THR A 104 -10.10 -0.92 -1.24
N LEU A 105 -8.97 -0.73 -0.53
CA LEU A 105 -8.64 -1.50 0.68
C LEU A 105 -9.73 -1.45 1.75
N VAL A 106 -10.35 -0.29 1.94
CA VAL A 106 -11.34 -0.08 3.00
C VAL A 106 -12.79 -0.30 2.57
N THR A 107 -13.07 -0.53 1.28
CA THR A 107 -14.47 -0.66 0.80
C THR A 107 -14.76 -1.93 0.01
N LYS A 108 -13.74 -2.64 -0.50
CA LYS A 108 -13.93 -3.83 -1.33
C LYS A 108 -13.73 -5.13 -0.54
N PRO A 109 -14.39 -6.23 -0.94
CA PRO A 109 -14.18 -7.52 -0.32
C PRO A 109 -12.74 -8.01 -0.52
N TYR A 110 -12.25 -8.80 0.43
CA TYR A 110 -10.93 -9.44 0.38
C TYR A 110 -11.02 -10.78 -0.38
N ASP A 111 -11.41 -10.69 -1.65
CA ASP A 111 -11.52 -11.83 -2.57
C ASP A 111 -10.28 -11.94 -3.48
N GLY A 112 -10.32 -12.86 -4.45
CA GLY A 112 -9.23 -13.03 -5.42
C GLY A 112 -8.88 -11.75 -6.21
N LYS A 113 -9.82 -10.80 -6.37
CA LYS A 113 -9.51 -9.51 -7.02
C LYS A 113 -8.67 -8.64 -6.10
N MET A 114 -8.99 -8.58 -4.80
CA MET A 114 -8.16 -7.88 -3.82
C MET A 114 -6.77 -8.50 -3.74
N VAL A 115 -6.67 -9.83 -3.67
CA VAL A 115 -5.38 -10.56 -3.67
C VAL A 115 -4.52 -10.17 -4.86
N ASN A 116 -5.10 -10.19 -6.07
CA ASN A 116 -4.39 -9.79 -7.28
C ASN A 116 -3.98 -8.31 -7.26
N TYR A 117 -4.79 -7.44 -6.64
CA TYR A 117 -4.45 -6.04 -6.52
C TYR A 117 -3.28 -5.81 -5.54
N LEU A 118 -3.29 -6.46 -4.36
CA LEU A 118 -2.18 -6.45 -3.41
C LEU A 118 -0.87 -6.91 -4.08
N ASP A 119 -0.91 -8.04 -4.79
CA ASP A 119 0.24 -8.56 -5.53
C ASP A 119 0.72 -7.59 -6.61
N SER A 120 -0.20 -6.97 -7.35
CA SER A 120 0.13 -5.99 -8.40
C SER A 120 0.80 -4.74 -7.83
N VAL A 121 0.42 -4.28 -6.63
CA VAL A 121 1.08 -3.15 -5.97
C VAL A 121 2.54 -3.46 -5.66
N GLY A 122 2.88 -4.69 -5.25
CA GLY A 122 4.27 -5.10 -5.12
C GLY A 122 5.03 -5.07 -6.45
N LYS A 123 4.43 -5.69 -7.47
CA LYS A 123 5.02 -5.80 -8.82
C LYS A 123 5.43 -4.46 -9.41
N ILE A 124 4.53 -3.47 -9.40
CA ILE A 124 4.75 -2.18 -10.08
C ILE A 124 5.98 -1.42 -9.58
N HIS A 125 6.49 -1.72 -8.39
CA HIS A 125 7.66 -1.06 -7.80
C HIS A 125 8.99 -1.78 -8.08
N THR A 126 8.93 -2.92 -8.77
CA THR A 126 10.09 -3.77 -9.06
C THR A 126 10.28 -3.96 -10.57
N PRO A 127 11.53 -4.05 -11.06
CA PRO A 127 11.80 -4.08 -12.49
C PRO A 127 11.43 -5.41 -13.16
N LYS A 128 11.51 -6.53 -12.43
CA LYS A 128 11.24 -7.87 -12.97
C LYS A 128 9.76 -8.15 -13.23
N ALA A 129 8.89 -7.58 -12.41
CA ALA A 129 7.45 -7.86 -12.45
C ALA A 129 6.58 -6.64 -12.80
N GLY A 130 7.16 -5.43 -12.79
CA GLY A 130 6.51 -4.16 -13.09
C GLY A 130 7.05 -3.49 -14.36
N SER A 131 7.33 -2.19 -14.27
CA SER A 131 7.99 -1.45 -15.35
C SER A 131 9.51 -1.66 -15.27
N GLY A 132 10.16 -2.02 -16.38
CA GLY A 132 11.62 -2.16 -16.44
C GLY A 132 12.38 -0.87 -16.08
N GLU A 133 11.72 0.28 -16.18
CA GLU A 133 12.29 1.61 -15.87
C GLU A 133 12.14 2.01 -14.39
N LEU A 134 11.32 1.30 -13.61
CA LEU A 134 11.07 1.62 -12.20
C LEU A 134 11.64 0.54 -11.29
N ASN A 135 12.61 0.93 -10.47
CA ASN A 135 13.19 0.08 -9.44
C ASN A 135 13.30 0.85 -8.13
N VAL A 136 12.30 0.68 -7.26
CA VAL A 136 12.29 1.27 -5.92
C VAL A 136 12.98 0.31 -4.97
N PRO A 137 14.13 0.61 -4.34
CA PRO A 137 14.76 -0.31 -3.38
C PRO A 137 13.88 -0.68 -2.20
N LEU A 138 13.97 -1.93 -1.72
CA LEU A 138 13.17 -2.45 -0.60
C LEU A 138 13.26 -1.58 0.66
N VAL A 139 14.45 -1.04 0.97
CA VAL A 139 14.65 -0.15 2.11
C VAL A 139 13.76 1.11 2.05
N GLN A 140 13.51 1.64 0.84
CA GLN A 140 12.67 2.81 0.64
C GLN A 140 11.19 2.45 0.69
N MET A 141 10.82 1.29 0.16
CA MET A 141 9.46 0.76 0.26
C MET A 141 9.07 0.49 1.72
N ASN A 142 9.97 -0.12 2.50
CA ASN A 142 9.74 -0.36 3.93
C ASN A 142 9.67 0.96 4.71
N ALA A 143 10.51 1.95 4.39
CA ALA A 143 10.44 3.27 5.01
C ALA A 143 9.08 3.97 4.74
N LEU A 144 8.57 3.88 3.50
CA LEU A 144 7.26 4.39 3.15
C LEU A 144 6.14 3.67 3.92
N LEU A 145 6.17 2.33 3.99
CA LEU A 145 5.17 1.57 4.75
C LEU A 145 5.20 1.90 6.25
N GLY A 146 6.38 2.15 6.82
CA GLY A 146 6.52 2.66 8.19
C GLY A 146 5.82 4.02 8.38
N PHE A 147 6.05 4.96 7.46
CA PHE A 147 5.37 6.26 7.48
C PHE A 147 3.85 6.14 7.33
N VAL A 148 3.37 5.31 6.40
CA VAL A 148 1.93 5.07 6.19
C VAL A 148 1.29 4.42 7.42
N SER A 149 1.97 3.47 8.06
CA SER A 149 1.50 2.82 9.28
C SER A 149 1.31 3.81 10.43
N ASP A 150 2.27 4.72 10.63
CA ASP A 150 2.18 5.76 11.65
C ASP A 150 1.06 6.76 11.34
N ALA A 151 0.97 7.23 10.09
CA ALA A 151 -0.05 8.17 9.67
C ALA A 151 -1.48 7.59 9.78
N LEU A 152 -1.66 6.31 9.45
CA LEU A 152 -2.94 5.61 9.66
C LEU A 152 -3.28 5.46 11.14
N THR A 153 -2.28 5.17 11.98
CA THR A 153 -2.46 5.10 13.44
C THR A 153 -2.94 6.44 13.99
N ALA A 154 -2.29 7.54 13.60
CA ALA A 154 -2.69 8.88 13.98
C ALA A 154 -4.09 9.24 13.48
N ALA A 155 -4.43 8.86 12.24
CA ALA A 155 -5.77 9.07 11.68
C ALA A 155 -6.86 8.34 12.48
N ILE A 156 -6.61 7.08 12.87
CA ILE A 156 -7.56 6.28 13.67
C ILE A 156 -7.78 6.90 15.05
N PHE A 157 -6.72 7.34 15.74
CA PHE A 157 -6.87 8.06 17.00
C PHE A 157 -7.63 9.39 16.83
N GLY A 158 -7.40 10.09 15.72
CA GLY A 158 -8.11 11.32 15.37
C GLY A 158 -9.63 11.13 15.17
N MET A 159 -10.07 9.92 14.84
CA MET A 159 -11.49 9.59 14.67
C MET A 159 -12.25 9.53 16.01
N ARG A 160 -11.55 9.43 17.14
CA ARG A 160 -12.14 9.37 18.49
C ARG A 160 -13.25 8.32 18.62
N LEU A 161 -12.98 7.12 18.11
CA LEU A 161 -13.89 5.99 18.21
C LEU A 161 -14.03 5.54 19.68
N GLU A 162 -15.12 4.84 20.00
CA GLU A 162 -15.23 4.12 21.27
C GLU A 162 -14.01 3.22 21.48
N ARG A 163 -13.49 3.15 22.72
CA ARG A 163 -12.16 2.60 22.98
C ARG A 163 -11.98 1.18 22.43
N ASP A 164 -12.97 0.33 22.61
CA ASP A 164 -12.93 -1.05 22.10
C ASP A 164 -12.96 -1.11 20.57
N VAL A 165 -13.68 -0.20 19.92
CA VAL A 165 -13.72 -0.08 18.45
C VAL A 165 -12.38 0.43 17.94
N GLU A 166 -11.81 1.46 18.56
CA GLU A 166 -10.50 2.01 18.22
C GLU A 166 -9.41 0.94 18.27
N VAL A 167 -9.36 0.17 19.36
CA VAL A 167 -8.36 -0.91 19.53
C VAL A 167 -8.54 -2.00 18.47
N ARG A 168 -9.76 -2.44 18.18
CA ARG A 168 -10.02 -3.44 17.14
C ARG A 168 -9.63 -2.92 15.75
N THR A 169 -10.02 -1.70 15.41
CA THR A 169 -9.67 -1.05 14.14
C THR A 169 -8.16 -0.93 13.98
N LEU A 170 -7.45 -0.45 14.99
CA LEU A 170 -5.99 -0.31 14.94
C LEU A 170 -5.30 -1.68 14.70
N ARG A 171 -5.72 -2.71 15.44
CA ARG A 171 -5.19 -4.07 15.27
C ARG A 171 -5.48 -4.63 13.88
N ALA A 172 -6.68 -4.42 13.35
CA ALA A 172 -7.06 -4.87 12.02
C ALA A 172 -6.18 -4.23 10.93
N PHE A 173 -5.94 -2.92 11.01
CA PHE A 173 -5.05 -2.21 10.09
C PHE A 173 -3.58 -2.66 10.21
N GLN A 174 -3.08 -2.91 11.43
CA GLN A 174 -1.72 -3.44 11.61
C GLN A 174 -1.55 -4.78 10.91
N LYS A 175 -2.49 -5.72 11.09
CA LYS A 175 -2.47 -7.03 10.43
C LYS A 175 -2.53 -6.88 8.90
N LEU A 176 -3.43 -6.02 8.41
CA LEU A 176 -3.57 -5.73 6.98
C LEU A 176 -2.28 -5.17 6.37
N LEU A 177 -1.62 -4.24 7.05
CA LEU A 177 -0.35 -3.66 6.59
C LEU A 177 0.76 -4.69 6.52
N TRP A 178 0.82 -5.65 7.46
CA TRP A 178 1.77 -6.77 7.39
C TRP A 178 1.50 -7.71 6.22
N ILE A 179 0.23 -8.02 5.94
CA ILE A 179 -0.17 -8.80 4.74
C ILE A 179 0.24 -8.05 3.47
N GLN A 180 -0.05 -6.76 3.38
CA GLN A 180 0.35 -5.92 2.26
C GLN A 180 1.87 -5.90 2.09
N ASN A 181 2.63 -5.75 3.19
CA ASN A 181 4.08 -5.74 3.17
C ASN A 181 4.66 -7.07 2.66
N ASP A 182 4.09 -8.21 3.02
CA ASP A 182 4.50 -9.52 2.48
C ASP A 182 4.27 -9.60 0.96
N PHE A 183 3.07 -9.21 0.49
CA PHE A 183 2.75 -9.18 -0.94
C PHE A 183 3.63 -8.20 -1.73
N ILE A 184 4.14 -7.15 -1.10
CA ILE A 184 5.13 -6.26 -1.68
C ILE A 184 6.51 -6.94 -1.70
N THR A 185 6.98 -7.39 -0.55
CA THR A 185 8.34 -7.90 -0.33
C THR A 185 8.65 -9.16 -1.15
N ARG A 186 7.66 -10.00 -1.44
CA ARG A 186 7.86 -11.19 -2.27
C ARG A 186 8.41 -10.87 -3.67
N HIS A 187 8.12 -9.69 -4.22
CA HIS A 187 8.65 -9.26 -5.54
C HIS A 187 10.10 -8.77 -5.46
N TYR A 188 10.63 -8.58 -4.25
CA TYR A 188 12.03 -8.22 -4.00
C TYR A 188 12.91 -9.43 -3.71
N GLN A 189 12.33 -10.53 -3.23
CA GLN A 189 13.08 -11.75 -2.92
C GLN A 189 13.43 -12.56 -4.17
N ALA A 190 12.66 -12.40 -5.25
CA ALA A 190 12.98 -12.96 -6.56
C ALA A 190 13.98 -12.13 -7.38
N ALA A 191 14.61 -11.09 -6.79
CA ALA A 191 15.55 -10.18 -7.44
C ALA A 191 16.99 -10.72 -7.45
#